data_AF-A0A7X5ZI37-F1
#
_entry.id   AF-A0A7X5ZI37-F1
#
_cell.length_a   1.000
_cell.length_b   1.000
_cell.length_c   1.000
_cell.angle_alpha   90.00
_cell.angle_beta   90.00
_cell.angle_gamma   90.00
#
_symmetry.space_group_name_H-M   'P 1'
#
loop_
_entity.id
_entity.type
_entity.pdbx_description
1 polymer ?
#
loop_
_entity_poly.entity_id
_entity_poly.type
_entity_poly.pdbx_seq_one_letter_code
_entity_poly.pdbx_strand_id
1 'polypeptide(L)'
;MARYQLTSNPGYVHDTETGAFVPRTGTYQSDLFQAWLDQGHVPDPVPALSPEEILSFNIGRQRDLLRSAAEAIAPLQDATDLGVATQEEANALNGWKAYRVQLNRADTSVANPAWPAVPGQSAG
;
A
#
# COMPACT_ATOMS: atom_id res chain seq x y z
N MET A 1 21.17 -16.60 -9.22
CA MET A 1 20.98 -15.19 -8.82
C MET A 1 21.93 -14.35 -9.64
N ALA A 2 21.45 -13.26 -10.20
CA ALA A 2 22.27 -12.29 -10.92
C ALA A 2 23.16 -11.51 -9.93
N ARG A 3 24.30 -10.99 -10.40
CA ARG A 3 25.20 -10.19 -9.56
C ARG A 3 24.49 -8.99 -8.94
N TYR A 4 23.62 -8.34 -9.71
CA TYR A 4 22.86 -7.18 -9.26
C TYR A 4 21.38 -7.50 -9.15
N GLN A 5 20.76 -6.95 -8.11
CA GLN A 5 19.33 -6.96 -7.86
C GLN A 5 18.80 -5.52 -7.85
N LEU A 6 17.66 -5.28 -8.47
CA LEU A 6 16.96 -4.00 -8.36
C LEU A 6 16.44 -3.81 -6.94
N THR A 7 16.41 -2.57 -6.47
CA THR A 7 15.86 -2.24 -5.15
C THR A 7 14.61 -1.38 -5.29
N SER A 8 13.82 -1.29 -4.22
CA SER A 8 12.66 -0.39 -4.17
C SER A 8 13.04 1.09 -4.34
N ASN A 9 14.32 1.45 -4.11
CA ASN A 9 14.84 2.77 -4.42
C ASN A 9 15.43 2.77 -5.84
N PRO A 10 14.81 3.44 -6.82
CA PRO A 10 15.26 3.40 -8.21
C PRO A 10 16.65 3.98 -8.44
N GLY A 11 17.19 4.74 -7.47
CA GLY A 11 18.55 5.29 -7.52
C GLY A 11 19.65 4.28 -7.19
N TYR A 12 19.32 3.08 -6.69
CA TYR A 12 20.29 2.10 -6.23
C TYR A 12 19.98 0.68 -6.74
N VAL A 13 21.04 -0.10 -6.94
CA VAL A 13 20.99 -1.56 -7.13
C VAL A 13 21.75 -2.24 -5.99
N HIS A 14 21.36 -3.45 -5.64
CA HIS A 14 22.04 -4.25 -4.63
C HIS A 14 23.00 -5.21 -5.33
N ASP A 15 24.30 -5.07 -5.07
CA ASP A 15 25.30 -6.05 -5.49
C ASP A 15 25.25 -7.23 -4.51
N THR A 16 24.76 -8.37 -4.97
CA THR A 16 24.51 -9.56 -4.14
C THR A 16 25.79 -10.34 -3.79
N GLU A 17 26.91 -10.05 -4.47
CA GLU A 17 28.22 -10.64 -4.21
C GLU A 17 28.90 -9.95 -3.02
N THR A 18 28.74 -8.63 -2.92
CA THR A 18 29.38 -7.80 -1.90
C THR A 18 28.43 -7.32 -0.79
N GLY A 19 27.12 -7.41 -1.01
CA GLY A 19 26.08 -6.86 -0.13
C GLY A 19 25.92 -5.34 -0.20
N ALA A 20 26.58 -4.67 -1.16
CA ALA A 20 26.61 -3.21 -1.25
C ALA A 20 25.39 -2.64 -2.00
N PHE A 21 24.88 -1.50 -1.55
CA PHE A 21 23.94 -0.67 -2.31
C PHE A 21 24.72 0.26 -3.23
N VAL A 22 24.74 -0.06 -4.52
CA VAL A 22 25.45 0.66 -5.56
C VAL A 22 24.53 1.74 -6.15
N PRO A 23 24.91 3.03 -6.12
CA PRO A 23 24.16 4.05 -6.82
C PRO A 23 24.20 3.79 -8.33
N ARG A 24 23.12 4.07 -9.05
CA ARG A 24 23.05 3.78 -10.50
C ARG A 24 23.87 4.74 -11.37
N THR A 25 24.41 5.82 -10.80
CA THR A 25 25.20 6.83 -11.51
C THR A 25 26.29 7.42 -10.64
N GLY A 26 27.36 7.92 -11.26
CA GLY A 26 28.30 8.86 -10.63
C GLY A 26 29.35 8.24 -9.72
N THR A 27 29.53 6.92 -9.76
CA THR A 27 30.58 6.21 -8.99
C THR A 27 31.23 5.10 -9.82
N TYR A 28 32.44 4.70 -9.45
CA TYR A 28 33.10 3.54 -10.05
C TYR A 28 32.23 2.27 -10.03
N GLN A 29 31.50 2.03 -8.93
CA GLN A 29 30.58 0.89 -8.84
C GLN A 29 29.40 1.00 -9.81
N SER A 30 28.95 2.23 -10.11
CA SER A 30 27.92 2.47 -11.13
C SER A 30 28.42 2.17 -12.54
N ASP A 31 29.69 2.48 -12.84
CA ASP A 31 30.32 2.14 -14.12
C ASP A 31 30.45 0.61 -14.28
N LEU A 32 30.79 -0.10 -13.20
CA LEU A 32 30.82 -1.56 -13.20
C LEU A 32 29.44 -2.17 -13.45
N PHE A 33 28.40 -1.64 -12.81
CA PHE A 33 27.02 -2.06 -13.06
C PHE A 33 26.62 -1.81 -14.52
N GLN A 34 26.98 -0.65 -15.09
CA GLN A 34 26.67 -0.33 -16.47
C GLN A 34 27.42 -1.22 -17.48
N ALA A 35 28.70 -1.51 -17.24
CA ALA A 35 29.47 -2.45 -18.06
C ALA A 35 28.93 -3.88 -17.98
N TRP A 36 28.37 -4.26 -16.83
CA TRP A 36 27.70 -5.55 -16.66
C TRP A 36 26.38 -5.62 -17.45
N LEU A 37 25.61 -4.53 -17.51
CA LEU A 37 24.44 -4.44 -18.40
C LEU A 37 24.82 -4.48 -19.88
N ASP A 38 25.92 -3.82 -20.28
CA ASP A 38 26.41 -3.79 -21.67
C ASP A 38 26.81 -5.18 -22.19
N GLN A 39 27.24 -6.07 -21.28
CA GLN A 39 27.46 -7.49 -21.54
C GLN A 39 26.17 -8.30 -21.73
N GLY A 40 25.00 -7.66 -21.68
CA GLY A 40 23.70 -8.27 -21.89
C GLY A 40 23.10 -8.95 -20.65
N HIS A 41 23.67 -8.74 -19.47
CA HIS A 41 23.09 -9.26 -18.24
C HIS A 41 21.87 -8.43 -17.79
N VAL A 42 20.95 -9.08 -17.09
CA VAL A 42 19.72 -8.48 -16.57
C VAL A 42 19.70 -8.63 -15.05
N PRO A 43 19.52 -7.54 -14.28
CA PRO A 43 19.47 -7.63 -12.82
C PRO A 43 18.24 -8.40 -12.37
N ASP A 44 18.37 -9.11 -11.26
CA ASP A 44 17.20 -9.71 -10.61
C ASP A 44 16.22 -8.59 -10.24
N PRO A 45 14.90 -8.79 -10.42
CA PRO A 45 13.92 -7.77 -10.07
C PRO A 45 13.90 -7.53 -8.56
N VAL A 46 13.25 -6.45 -8.16
CA VAL A 46 12.94 -6.20 -6.74
C VAL A 46 12.20 -7.43 -6.22
N PRO A 47 12.62 -8.04 -5.09
CA PRO A 47 11.95 -9.21 -4.56
C PRO A 47 10.50 -8.85 -4.25
N ALA A 48 9.57 -9.73 -4.62
CA ALA A 48 8.20 -9.61 -4.17
C ALA A 48 8.16 -9.69 -2.64
N LEU A 49 7.29 -8.90 -2.01
CA LEU A 49 7.06 -8.98 -0.57
C LEU A 49 6.66 -10.41 -0.17
N SER A 50 7.13 -10.84 1.00
CA SER A 50 6.73 -12.13 1.53
C SER A 50 5.24 -12.13 1.93
N PRO A 51 4.60 -13.31 2.04
CA PRO A 51 3.23 -13.40 2.53
C PRO A 51 3.03 -12.75 3.89
N GLU A 52 3.99 -12.85 4.81
CA GLU A 52 3.87 -12.20 6.13
C GLU A 52 3.98 -10.67 6.06
N GLU A 53 4.82 -10.14 5.17
CA GLU A 53 4.95 -8.69 4.95
C GLU A 53 3.69 -8.13 4.30
N ILE A 54 3.14 -8.81 3.29
CA ILE A 54 1.87 -8.47 2.64
C ILE A 54 0.76 -8.40 3.69
N LEU A 55 0.62 -9.46 4.49
CA LEU A 55 -0.42 -9.53 5.51
C LEU A 55 -0.27 -8.40 6.54
N SER A 56 0.94 -8.17 7.05
CA SER A 56 1.21 -7.15 8.05
C SER A 56 0.89 -5.74 7.54
N PHE A 57 1.32 -5.44 6.31
CA PHE A 57 1.04 -4.16 5.65
C PHE A 57 -0.48 -3.96 5.48
N ASN A 58 -1.18 -4.96 4.96
CA ASN A 58 -2.60 -4.87 4.69
C ASN A 58 -3.45 -4.78 5.96
N ILE A 59 -3.09 -5.51 7.03
CA ILE A 59 -3.75 -5.39 8.34
C ILE A 59 -3.58 -3.97 8.89
N GLY A 60 -2.38 -3.39 8.79
CA GLY A 60 -2.13 -2.00 9.18
C GLY A 60 -3.07 -1.04 8.46
N ARG A 61 -3.11 -1.14 7.12
CA ARG A 61 -4.00 -0.33 6.28
C ARG A 61 -5.47 -0.52 6.64
N GLN A 62 -5.93 -1.75 6.80
CA GLN A 62 -7.31 -2.06 7.18
C GLN A 62 -7.68 -1.38 8.51
N ARG A 63 -6.77 -1.42 9.49
CA ARG A 63 -6.96 -0.77 10.79
C ARG A 63 -7.09 0.75 10.66
N ASP A 64 -6.25 1.39 9.85
CA ASP A 64 -6.32 2.83 9.63
C ASP A 64 -7.62 3.24 8.93
N LEU A 65 -8.06 2.46 7.93
CA LEU A 65 -9.34 2.69 7.23
C LEU A 65 -10.55 2.50 8.17
N LEU A 66 -10.49 1.50 9.06
CA LEU A 66 -11.53 1.28 10.08
C LEU A 66 -11.58 2.42 11.11
N ARG A 67 -10.41 2.97 11.50
CA ARG A 67 -10.34 4.15 12.39
C ARG A 67 -10.99 5.37 11.74
N SER A 68 -10.63 5.68 10.50
CA SER A 68 -11.22 6.79 9.75
C SER A 68 -12.74 6.64 9.59
N ALA A 69 -13.22 5.42 9.32
CA ALA A 69 -14.66 5.18 9.26
C ALA A 69 -15.35 5.36 10.62
N ALA A 70 -14.70 5.01 11.73
CA ALA A 70 -15.24 5.26 13.07
C ALA A 70 -15.34 6.76 13.38
N GLU A 71 -14.33 7.54 12.99
CA GLU A 71 -14.31 9.01 13.13
C GLU A 71 -15.43 9.67 12.32
N ALA A 72 -15.72 9.18 11.11
CA ALA A 72 -16.83 9.67 10.30
C ALA A 72 -18.22 9.26 10.85
N ILE A 73 -18.32 8.06 11.41
CA ILE A 73 -19.59 7.53 11.96
C ILE A 73 -20.00 8.27 13.23
N ALA A 74 -19.06 8.63 14.11
CA ALA A 74 -19.37 9.20 15.42
C ALA A 74 -20.36 10.39 15.36
N PRO A 75 -20.09 11.49 14.63
CA PRO A 75 -21.00 12.63 14.58
C PRO A 75 -22.34 12.30 13.89
N LEU A 76 -22.34 11.44 12.88
CA LEU A 76 -23.56 11.02 12.17
C LEU A 76 -24.47 10.16 13.07
N GLN A 77 -23.85 9.33 13.91
CA GLN A 77 -24.52 8.52 14.89
C GLN A 77 -25.09 9.41 16.01
N ASP A 78 -24.33 10.39 16.51
CA ASP A 78 -24.82 11.38 17.49
C ASP A 78 -26.06 12.11 16.96
N ALA A 79 -26.06 12.59 15.71
CA ALA A 79 -27.22 13.24 15.11
C ALA A 79 -28.45 12.30 15.02
N THR A 80 -28.21 11.02 14.76
CA THR A 80 -29.27 10.00 14.72
C THR A 80 -29.83 9.73 16.13
N ASP A 81 -28.96 9.59 17.12
CA ASP A 81 -29.32 9.33 18.52
C ASP A 81 -30.05 10.53 19.16
N LEU A 82 -29.70 11.75 18.74
CA LEU A 82 -30.40 12.98 19.12
C LEU A 82 -31.71 13.22 18.34
N GLY A 83 -32.00 12.41 17.32
CA GLY A 83 -33.19 12.55 16.48
C GLY A 83 -33.18 13.80 15.57
N VAL A 84 -32.00 14.39 15.33
CA VAL A 84 -31.81 15.60 14.52
C VAL A 84 -31.15 15.32 13.17
N ALA A 85 -30.81 14.06 12.88
CA ALA A 85 -30.18 13.65 11.63
C ALA A 85 -31.05 14.02 10.42
N THR A 86 -30.43 14.66 9.45
CA THR A 86 -30.97 14.87 8.11
C THR A 86 -31.00 13.55 7.31
N GLN A 87 -31.79 13.52 6.23
CA GLN A 87 -31.83 12.36 5.34
C GLN A 87 -30.45 12.06 4.71
N GLU A 88 -29.66 13.09 4.43
CA GLU A 88 -28.31 12.98 3.89
C GLU A 88 -27.35 12.36 4.91
N GLU A 89 -27.40 12.80 6.17
CA GLU A 89 -26.61 12.22 7.26
C GLU A 89 -26.99 10.76 7.53
N ALA A 90 -28.27 10.42 7.50
CA ALA A 90 -28.74 9.04 7.64
C ALA A 90 -28.23 8.14 6.50
N ASN A 91 -28.24 8.65 5.25
CA ASN A 91 -27.69 7.94 4.10
C ASN A 91 -26.17 7.77 4.21
N ALA A 92 -25.45 8.82 4.63
CA ALA A 92 -24.01 8.77 4.86
C ALA A 92 -23.66 7.75 5.95
N LEU A 93 -24.39 7.73 7.07
CA LEU A 93 -24.21 6.79 8.17
C LEU A 93 -24.34 5.34 7.70
N ASN A 94 -25.36 5.04 6.89
CA ASN A 94 -25.54 3.72 6.30
C ASN A 94 -24.39 3.36 5.34
N GLY A 95 -23.93 4.30 4.51
CA GLY A 95 -22.77 4.12 3.64
C GLY A 95 -21.51 3.76 4.42
N TRP A 96 -21.20 4.50 5.49
CA TRP A 96 -20.05 4.23 6.35
C TRP A 96 -20.15 2.90 7.10
N LYS A 97 -21.34 2.51 7.58
CA LYS A 97 -21.56 1.20 8.20
C LYS A 97 -21.33 0.06 7.20
N ALA A 98 -21.86 0.18 5.98
CA ALA A 98 -21.63 -0.80 4.91
C ALA A 98 -20.15 -0.87 4.51
N TYR A 99 -19.47 0.28 4.43
CA TYR A 99 -18.03 0.37 4.17
C TYR A 99 -17.20 -0.38 5.23
N ARG A 100 -17.47 -0.19 6.53
CA ARG A 100 -16.78 -0.93 7.60
C ARG A 100 -16.98 -2.44 7.50
N VAL A 101 -18.18 -2.90 7.16
CA VAL A 101 -18.46 -4.33 6.95
C VAL A 101 -17.65 -4.88 5.79
N GLN A 102 -17.61 -4.17 4.66
CA GLN A 102 -16.81 -4.56 3.50
C GLN A 102 -15.31 -4.56 3.81
N LEU A 103 -14.81 -3.56 4.53
CA LEU A 103 -13.42 -3.52 4.98
C LEU A 103 -13.04 -4.75 5.80
N ASN A 104 -13.87 -5.16 6.76
CA ASN A 104 -13.61 -6.35 7.58
C ASN A 104 -13.63 -7.65 6.76
N ARG A 105 -14.26 -7.65 5.59
CA ARG A 105 -14.32 -8.81 4.68
C ARG A 105 -13.22 -8.81 3.62
N ALA A 106 -12.46 -7.72 3.49
CA ALA A 106 -11.38 -7.63 2.52
C ALA A 106 -10.29 -8.67 2.84
N ASP A 107 -9.83 -9.39 1.82
CA ASP A 107 -8.75 -10.36 1.95
C ASP A 107 -7.41 -9.63 2.08
N THR A 108 -6.82 -9.68 3.27
CA THR A 108 -5.55 -9.02 3.59
C THR A 108 -4.33 -9.87 3.23
N SER A 109 -4.51 -11.11 2.78
CA SER A 109 -3.41 -12.01 2.43
C SER A 109 -2.87 -11.82 1.01
N VAL A 110 -3.55 -11.03 0.18
CA VAL A 110 -3.15 -10.76 -1.21
C VAL A 110 -2.41 -9.43 -1.36
N ALA A 111 -1.49 -9.35 -2.32
CA ALA A 111 -0.67 -8.16 -2.54
C ALA A 111 -1.49 -6.90 -2.88
N ASN A 112 -2.68 -7.06 -3.47
CA ASN A 112 -3.58 -5.95 -3.81
C ASN A 112 -5.02 -6.27 -3.39
N PRO A 113 -5.39 -6.05 -2.12
CA PRO A 113 -6.76 -6.27 -1.66
C PRO A 113 -7.76 -5.37 -2.37
N ALA A 114 -8.94 -5.89 -2.66
CA ALA A 114 -10.05 -5.11 -3.20
C ALA A 114 -10.66 -4.23 -2.09
N TRP A 115 -10.00 -3.12 -1.78
CA TRP A 115 -10.50 -2.16 -0.79
C TRP A 115 -11.79 -1.50 -1.28
N PRO A 116 -12.85 -1.44 -0.46
CA PRO A 116 -14.08 -0.74 -0.82
C PRO A 116 -13.81 0.75 -1.04
N ALA A 117 -14.65 1.40 -1.85
CA ALA A 117 -14.57 2.85 -2.04
C ALA A 117 -15.06 3.59 -0.78
N VAL A 118 -14.40 4.69 -0.45
CA VAL A 118 -14.77 5.55 0.68
C VAL A 118 -16.10 6.24 0.38
N PRO A 119 -17.12 6.15 1.26
CA PRO A 119 -18.38 6.84 1.08
C PRO A 119 -18.21 8.36 1.00
N GLY A 120 -18.88 9.02 0.07
CA GLY A 120 -18.87 10.48 -0.05
C GLY A 120 -17.62 11.08 -0.70
N GLN A 121 -16.62 10.28 -1.07
CA GLN A 121 -15.59 10.74 -2.01
C GLN A 121 -16.12 10.62 -3.43
N SER A 122 -16.69 11.70 -3.95
CA SER A 122 -16.86 11.88 -5.38
C SER A 122 -15.46 11.88 -6.02
N ALA A 123 -15.21 11.01 -7.00
CA ALA A 123 -14.06 11.17 -7.88
C ALA A 123 -14.25 12.53 -8.59
N GLY A 124 -13.44 13.52 -8.19
CA GLY A 124 -13.38 14.83 -8.83
C GLY A 124 -12.77 14.76 -10.22
#